data_AF-A0A3B7LS85-F1
#
_entry.id   AF-A0A3B7LS85-F1
#
_cell.length_a   1.000
_cell.length_b   1.000
_cell.length_c   1.000
_cell.angle_alpha   90.00
_cell.angle_beta   90.00
_cell.angle_gamma   90.00
#
_symmetry.space_group_name_H-M   'P 1'
#
loop_
_entity.id
_entity.type
_entity.pdbx_description
1 polymer ?
#
loop_
_entity_poly.entity_id
_entity_poly.type
_entity_poly.pdbx_seq_one_letter_code
_entity_poly.pdbx_strand_id
1 'polypeptide(L)'
;MKYKIIGSGVFSEIIEIDDGKKVLKAFKRDNKMFEGMEYIPCKDRELILKAVCFTEMKAYQILHEDKELSRYIPHFYGTYNPALIDETAYIQDAGFIIEKIKKEQFGTDIKFNALSQTQKIAVQPIRLEISEKLRPLNVEFEDACCFYINQDNFRIIDFALWKYSSYLEELERHGELSEKSKKALELLCTQLKTSINQVNL
;
A
#
# COMPACT_ATOMS: atom_id res chain seq x y z
N MET A 1 6.49 -14.35 -18.34
CA MET A 1 5.00 -14.32 -18.30
C MET A 1 4.58 -12.88 -18.63
N LYS A 2 3.68 -12.62 -19.57
CA LYS A 2 3.19 -11.24 -19.80
C LYS A 2 2.09 -10.95 -18.77
N TYR A 3 2.44 -10.19 -17.74
CA TYR A 3 1.47 -9.69 -16.76
C TYR A 3 0.86 -8.37 -17.27
N LYS A 4 -0.32 -8.02 -16.76
CA LYS A 4 -1.04 -6.81 -17.16
C LYS A 4 -1.04 -5.81 -16.01
N ILE A 5 -0.34 -4.69 -16.20
CA ILE A 5 -0.40 -3.55 -15.27
C ILE A 5 -1.71 -2.80 -15.54
N ILE A 6 -2.53 -2.64 -14.50
CA ILE A 6 -3.84 -1.97 -14.57
C ILE A 6 -3.89 -0.66 -13.77
N GLY A 7 -2.83 -0.36 -13.02
CA GLY A 7 -2.62 0.90 -12.32
C GLY A 7 -1.13 1.11 -12.03
N SER A 8 -0.66 2.35 -12.10
CA SER A 8 0.72 2.70 -11.77
C SER A 8 0.71 3.99 -10.96
N GLY A 9 1.21 3.91 -9.73
CA GLY A 9 1.42 5.05 -8.85
C GLY A 9 2.89 5.44 -8.81
N VAL A 10 3.25 6.37 -7.93
CA VAL A 10 4.65 6.77 -7.74
C VAL A 10 5.51 5.59 -7.27
N PHE A 11 5.08 4.92 -6.20
CA PHE A 11 5.88 3.88 -5.52
C PHE A 11 5.48 2.44 -5.86
N SER A 12 4.34 2.21 -6.48
CA SER A 12 3.84 0.85 -6.73
C SER A 12 3.06 0.74 -8.04
N GLU A 13 2.92 -0.50 -8.49
CA GLU A 13 2.07 -0.90 -9.61
C GLU A 13 1.01 -1.90 -9.15
N ILE A 14 -0.14 -1.87 -9.83
CA ILE A 14 -1.22 -2.82 -9.64
C ILE A 14 -1.22 -3.76 -10.84
N ILE A 15 -0.89 -5.02 -10.56
CA ILE A 15 -0.73 -6.08 -11.57
C ILE A 15 -1.92 -7.03 -11.45
N GLU A 16 -2.63 -7.24 -12.56
CA GLU A 16 -3.74 -8.20 -12.64
C GLU A 16 -3.21 -9.64 -12.64
N ILE A 17 -3.78 -10.48 -11.77
CA ILE A 17 -3.42 -11.90 -11.58
C ILE A 17 -4.67 -12.77 -11.38
N ASP A 18 -4.50 -14.10 -11.39
CA ASP A 18 -5.57 -15.09 -11.13
C ASP A 18 -6.82 -14.86 -12.00
N ASP A 19 -6.63 -14.87 -13.32
CA ASP A 19 -7.64 -14.61 -14.36
C ASP A 19 -8.46 -13.32 -14.14
N GLY A 20 -7.83 -12.32 -13.51
CA GLY A 20 -8.43 -11.01 -13.27
C GLY A 20 -9.35 -10.94 -12.06
N LYS A 21 -9.28 -11.91 -11.13
CA LYS A 21 -10.00 -11.85 -9.85
C LYS A 21 -9.21 -11.16 -8.74
N LYS A 22 -7.88 -11.20 -8.82
CA LYS A 22 -6.97 -10.65 -7.81
C LYS A 22 -6.01 -9.64 -8.44
N VAL A 23 -5.44 -8.79 -7.61
CA VAL A 23 -4.37 -7.91 -8.00
C VAL A 23 -3.21 -8.03 -7.04
N LEU A 24 -2.00 -7.94 -7.58
CA LEU A 24 -0.77 -7.75 -6.83
C LEU A 24 -0.48 -6.25 -6.80
N LYS A 25 -0.38 -5.65 -5.61
CA LYS A 25 0.28 -4.34 -5.44
C LYS A 25 1.78 -4.61 -5.28
N ALA A 26 2.57 -4.25 -6.27
CA ALA A 26 4.01 -4.45 -6.31
C ALA A 26 4.74 -3.13 -6.10
N PHE A 27 5.56 -3.02 -5.05
CA PHE A 27 6.37 -1.82 -4.82
C PHE A 27 7.59 -1.81 -5.73
N LYS A 28 7.75 -0.70 -6.43
CA LYS A 28 8.79 -0.51 -7.44
C LYS A 28 10.11 -0.14 -6.79
N ARG A 29 11.21 -0.63 -7.37
CA ARG A 29 12.50 0.06 -7.25
C ARG A 29 12.37 1.36 -8.03
N ASP A 30 12.80 2.47 -7.43
CA ASP A 30 12.71 3.75 -8.11
C ASP A 30 13.71 3.74 -9.28
N ASN A 31 13.19 3.58 -10.50
CA ASN A 31 13.99 3.46 -11.72
C ASN A 31 14.21 4.81 -12.42
N LYS A 32 13.74 5.92 -11.85
CA LYS A 32 14.01 7.26 -12.40
C LYS A 32 15.27 7.86 -11.79
N MET A 33 16.43 7.35 -12.21
CA MET A 33 17.54 8.26 -12.47
C MET A 33 17.20 9.01 -13.75
N PHE A 34 17.36 10.33 -13.74
CA PHE A 34 17.27 11.22 -14.89
C PHE A 34 17.79 10.55 -16.18
N GLU A 35 17.08 10.71 -17.29
CA GLU A 35 17.44 10.14 -18.60
C GLU A 35 18.97 10.25 -18.83
N GLY A 36 19.66 9.10 -18.83
CA GLY A 36 21.10 9.02 -19.16
C GLY A 36 22.09 8.74 -18.03
N MET A 37 21.68 8.51 -16.77
CA MET A 37 22.59 8.06 -15.71
C MET A 37 22.37 6.59 -15.29
N GLU A 38 23.47 5.94 -14.91
CA GLU A 38 23.50 4.57 -14.39
C GLU A 38 22.70 4.47 -13.09
N TYR A 39 21.89 3.42 -12.97
CA TYR A 39 21.06 3.14 -11.78
C TYR A 39 21.93 2.97 -10.53
N ILE A 40 21.69 3.77 -9.50
CA ILE A 40 22.24 3.52 -8.16
C ILE A 40 21.07 3.16 -7.25
N PRO A 41 20.90 1.87 -6.87
CA PRO A 41 19.88 1.44 -5.93
C PRO A 41 20.01 2.24 -4.61
N CYS A 42 18.99 3.01 -4.26
CA CYS A 42 18.91 3.66 -2.96
C CYS A 42 18.31 2.65 -1.96
N LYS A 43 19.16 1.88 -1.29
CA LYS A 43 18.75 0.88 -0.29
C LYS A 43 17.88 1.47 0.83
N ASP A 44 18.15 2.71 1.20
CA ASP A 44 17.38 3.43 2.22
C ASP A 44 15.95 3.72 1.75
N ARG A 45 15.77 4.12 0.48
CA ARG A 45 14.43 4.25 -0.12
C ARG A 45 13.70 2.92 -0.15
N GLU A 46 14.38 1.84 -0.55
CA GLU A 46 13.78 0.50 -0.55
C GLU A 46 13.34 0.08 0.86
N LEU A 47 14.14 0.40 1.89
CA LEU A 47 13.81 0.11 3.29
C LEU A 47 12.56 0.90 3.75
N ILE A 48 12.46 2.18 3.39
CA ILE A 48 11.26 2.99 3.66
C ILE A 48 10.04 2.36 2.97
N LEU A 49 10.14 2.02 1.68
CA LEU A 49 9.04 1.45 0.91
C LEU A 49 8.63 0.06 1.40
N LYS A 50 9.57 -0.76 1.90
CA LYS A 50 9.23 -2.01 2.60
C LYS A 50 8.41 -1.76 3.85
N ALA A 51 8.80 -0.78 4.68
CA ALA A 51 8.06 -0.44 5.88
C ALA A 51 6.64 0.06 5.55
N VAL A 52 6.51 0.90 4.52
CA VAL A 52 5.22 1.33 3.96
C VAL A 52 4.38 0.12 3.55
N CYS A 53 4.93 -0.76 2.72
CA CYS A 53 4.25 -1.95 2.23
C CYS A 53 3.77 -2.84 3.37
N PHE A 54 4.62 -3.14 4.35
CA PHE A 54 4.26 -3.97 5.51
C PHE A 54 3.22 -3.31 6.41
N THR A 55 3.22 -1.99 6.50
CA THR A 55 2.19 -1.24 7.25
C THR A 55 0.83 -1.38 6.59
N GLU A 56 0.77 -1.27 5.25
CA GLU A 56 -0.48 -1.48 4.51
C GLU A 56 -0.98 -2.92 4.67
N MET A 57 -0.11 -3.91 4.49
CA MET A 57 -0.48 -5.31 4.72
C MET A 57 -1.05 -5.52 6.13
N LYS A 58 -0.43 -4.92 7.14
CA LYS A 58 -0.90 -5.04 8.53
C LYS A 58 -2.24 -4.35 8.74
N ALA A 59 -2.46 -3.20 8.10
CA ALA A 59 -3.76 -2.52 8.11
C ALA A 59 -4.86 -3.41 7.51
N TYR A 60 -4.60 -4.03 6.36
CA TYR A 60 -5.52 -5.00 5.75
C TYR A 60 -5.86 -6.15 6.70
N GLN A 61 -4.87 -6.75 7.36
CA GLN A 61 -5.11 -7.83 8.32
C GLN A 61 -6.00 -7.40 9.48
N ILE A 62 -5.67 -6.27 10.13
CA ILE A 62 -6.44 -5.74 11.27
C ILE A 62 -7.90 -5.49 10.88
N LEU A 63 -8.12 -4.88 9.71
CA LEU A 63 -9.47 -4.52 9.28
C LEU A 63 -10.26 -5.73 8.76
N HIS A 64 -9.59 -6.73 8.19
CA HIS A 64 -10.25 -7.94 7.70
C HIS A 64 -10.69 -8.88 8.84
N GLU A 65 -10.05 -8.81 10.00
CA GLU A 65 -10.49 -9.50 11.23
C GLU A 65 -11.78 -8.90 11.82
N ASP A 66 -12.16 -7.69 11.42
CA ASP A 66 -13.38 -7.03 11.87
C ASP A 66 -14.58 -7.36 10.96
N LYS A 67 -15.61 -7.98 11.53
CA LYS A 67 -16.79 -8.44 10.76
C LYS A 67 -17.58 -7.31 10.11
N GLU A 68 -17.61 -6.13 10.72
CA GLU A 68 -18.35 -5.00 10.16
C GLU A 68 -17.49 -4.26 9.15
N LEU A 69 -16.23 -3.98 9.47
CA LEU A 69 -15.36 -3.18 8.59
C LEU A 69 -14.86 -3.96 7.37
N SER A 70 -14.69 -5.28 7.46
CA SER A 70 -14.21 -6.12 6.36
C SER A 70 -15.03 -5.97 5.07
N ARG A 71 -16.32 -5.60 5.16
CA ARG A 71 -17.14 -5.34 3.95
C ARG A 71 -16.69 -4.11 3.16
N TYR A 72 -15.97 -3.18 3.76
CA TYR A 72 -15.47 -1.95 3.12
C TYR A 72 -14.02 -2.07 2.65
N ILE A 73 -13.38 -3.21 2.87
CA ILE A 73 -11.98 -3.45 2.53
C ILE A 73 -11.93 -4.58 1.49
N PRO A 74 -11.17 -4.47 0.40
CA PRO A 74 -10.97 -5.62 -0.49
C PRO A 74 -10.31 -6.77 0.27
N HIS A 75 -10.70 -8.00 -0.03
CA HIS A 75 -10.16 -9.17 0.66
C HIS A 75 -8.64 -9.26 0.51
N PHE A 76 -7.93 -9.46 1.63
CA PHE A 76 -6.48 -9.61 1.65
C PHE A 76 -6.09 -11.09 1.64
N TYR A 77 -5.40 -11.51 0.57
CA TYR A 77 -5.01 -12.91 0.39
C TYR A 77 -3.66 -13.23 1.02
N GLY A 78 -2.78 -12.24 1.16
CA GLY A 78 -1.46 -12.40 1.79
C GLY A 78 -0.34 -11.72 1.01
N THR A 79 0.90 -12.03 1.37
CA THR A 79 2.09 -11.44 0.74
C THR A 79 2.54 -12.18 -0.51
N TYR A 80 3.23 -11.46 -1.38
CA TYR A 80 3.91 -12.02 -2.53
C TYR A 80 5.22 -11.27 -2.80
N ASN A 81 6.25 -11.97 -3.26
CA ASN A 81 7.52 -11.34 -3.62
C ASN A 81 7.48 -10.89 -5.09
N PRO A 82 7.30 -9.59 -5.38
CA PRO A 82 7.19 -9.12 -6.77
C PRO A 82 8.52 -9.22 -7.54
N ALA A 83 9.65 -9.37 -6.86
CA ALA A 83 10.94 -9.60 -7.51
C ALA A 83 11.01 -10.96 -8.26
N LEU A 84 10.07 -11.88 -8.00
CA LEU A 84 9.90 -13.10 -8.80
C LEU A 84 9.34 -12.82 -10.20
N ILE A 85 8.72 -11.65 -10.41
CA ILE A 85 8.23 -11.20 -11.72
C ILE A 85 9.36 -10.49 -12.48
N ASP A 86 9.99 -9.51 -11.82
CA ASP A 86 11.12 -8.74 -12.34
C ASP A 86 11.93 -8.20 -11.15
N GLU A 87 13.11 -8.79 -10.93
CA GLU A 87 14.00 -8.43 -9.81
C GLU A 87 14.64 -7.04 -9.96
N THR A 88 14.67 -6.50 -11.18
CA THR A 88 15.22 -5.17 -11.49
C THR A 88 14.18 -4.07 -11.30
N ALA A 89 12.90 -4.39 -11.52
CA ALA A 89 11.81 -3.43 -11.40
C ALA A 89 11.21 -3.35 -9.99
N TYR A 90 11.23 -4.44 -9.21
CA TYR A 90 10.48 -4.53 -7.96
C TYR A 90 11.34 -4.83 -6.74
N ILE A 91 10.92 -4.31 -5.58
CA ILE A 91 11.59 -4.49 -4.30
C ILE A 91 11.25 -5.88 -3.74
N GLN A 92 12.27 -6.63 -3.31
CA GLN A 92 12.09 -7.96 -2.71
C GLN A 92 11.17 -7.90 -1.48
N ASP A 93 10.25 -8.86 -1.38
CA ASP A 93 9.23 -8.99 -0.32
C ASP A 93 8.23 -7.83 -0.20
N ALA A 94 8.30 -6.79 -1.05
CA ALA A 94 7.44 -5.62 -0.98
C ALA A 94 6.24 -5.74 -1.94
N GLY A 95 5.42 -6.75 -1.73
CA GLY A 95 4.20 -6.93 -2.49
C GLY A 95 3.15 -7.75 -1.78
N PHE A 96 1.89 -7.51 -2.14
CA PHE A 96 0.77 -8.22 -1.55
C PHE A 96 -0.42 -8.33 -2.49
N ILE A 97 -1.26 -9.33 -2.21
CA ILE A 97 -2.39 -9.70 -3.05
C ILE A 97 -3.69 -9.32 -2.37
N ILE A 98 -4.52 -8.55 -3.09
CA ILE A 98 -5.89 -8.21 -2.68
C ILE A 98 -6.90 -8.55 -3.78
N GLU A 99 -8.17 -8.56 -3.40
CA GLU A 99 -9.29 -8.62 -4.32
C GLU A 99 -9.22 -7.48 -5.35
N LYS A 100 -9.49 -7.80 -6.62
CA LYS A 100 -9.67 -6.79 -7.65
C LYS A 100 -11.03 -6.12 -7.47
N ILE A 101 -11.02 -4.82 -7.17
CA ILE A 101 -12.24 -4.01 -7.12
C ILE A 101 -12.77 -3.77 -8.54
N LYS A 102 -14.03 -4.14 -8.77
CA LYS A 102 -14.72 -3.96 -10.07
C LYS A 102 -15.28 -2.56 -10.19
N LYS A 103 -14.84 -1.81 -11.21
CA LYS A 103 -15.23 -0.41 -11.37
C LYS A 103 -16.72 -0.23 -11.61
N GLU A 104 -17.34 -1.21 -12.23
CA GLU A 104 -18.78 -1.23 -12.53
C GLU A 104 -19.63 -1.34 -11.25
N GLN A 105 -19.06 -1.89 -10.17
CA GLN A 105 -19.74 -2.09 -8.90
C GLN A 105 -19.41 -1.02 -7.86
N PHE A 106 -18.17 -0.50 -7.87
CA PHE A 106 -17.67 0.39 -6.82
C PHE A 106 -17.25 1.78 -7.32
N GLY A 107 -17.26 2.03 -8.62
CA GLY A 107 -16.85 3.29 -9.22
C GLY A 107 -15.37 3.31 -9.58
N THR A 108 -14.77 4.49 -9.65
CA THR A 108 -13.34 4.64 -9.96
C THR A 108 -12.54 4.94 -8.71
N ASP A 109 -11.26 4.54 -8.74
CA ASP A 109 -10.28 4.95 -7.75
C ASP A 109 -10.18 6.49 -7.70
N ILE A 110 -10.38 7.05 -6.52
CA ILE A 110 -10.27 8.47 -6.21
C ILE A 110 -9.61 8.65 -4.84
N LYS A 111 -8.88 9.74 -4.65
CA LYS A 111 -8.41 10.13 -3.31
C LYS A 111 -9.60 10.45 -2.41
N PHE A 112 -9.57 9.99 -1.16
CA PHE A 112 -10.64 10.22 -0.20
C PHE A 112 -10.97 11.72 -0.06
N ASN A 113 -9.92 12.56 -0.06
CA ASN A 113 -10.07 14.00 0.01
C ASN A 113 -10.80 14.64 -1.19
N ALA A 114 -10.88 13.96 -2.32
CA ALA A 114 -11.61 14.40 -3.51
C ALA A 114 -13.11 14.10 -3.45
N LEU A 115 -13.60 13.34 -2.45
CA LEU A 115 -15.02 13.14 -2.24
C LEU A 115 -15.74 14.46 -1.91
N SER A 116 -17.00 14.59 -2.36
CA SER A 116 -17.85 15.71 -1.99
C SER A 116 -18.18 15.69 -0.49
N GLN A 117 -18.58 16.84 0.08
CA GLN A 117 -18.90 16.92 1.50
C GLN A 117 -20.02 15.93 1.91
N THR A 118 -21.04 15.76 1.07
CA THR A 118 -22.12 14.80 1.30
C THR A 118 -21.60 13.36 1.33
N GLN A 119 -20.71 13.00 0.41
CA GLN A 119 -20.10 11.66 0.38
C GLN A 119 -19.22 11.43 1.61
N LYS A 120 -18.42 12.43 2.01
CA LYS A 120 -17.58 12.36 3.22
C LYS A 120 -18.42 12.16 4.48
N ILE A 121 -19.57 12.84 4.60
CA ILE A 121 -20.51 12.66 5.72
C ILE A 121 -21.07 11.23 5.74
N ALA A 122 -21.47 10.69 4.58
CA ALA A 122 -22.07 9.36 4.48
C ALA A 122 -21.11 8.24 4.97
N VAL A 123 -19.81 8.37 4.71
CA VAL A 123 -18.80 7.38 5.11
C VAL A 123 -18.04 7.76 6.38
N GLN A 124 -18.42 8.85 7.05
CA GLN A 124 -17.75 9.34 8.26
C GLN A 124 -17.72 8.30 9.40
N PRO A 125 -18.81 7.56 9.71
CA PRO A 125 -18.77 6.54 10.75
C PRO A 125 -17.75 5.43 10.42
N ILE A 126 -17.73 4.96 9.17
CA ILE A 126 -16.80 3.94 8.68
C ILE A 126 -15.36 4.43 8.82
N ARG A 127 -15.10 5.67 8.41
CA ARG A 127 -13.79 6.31 8.55
C ARG A 127 -13.33 6.33 10.01
N LEU A 128 -14.18 6.77 10.93
CA LEU A 128 -13.82 6.92 12.34
C LEU A 128 -13.44 5.57 12.96
N GLU A 129 -14.21 4.53 12.65
CA GLU A 129 -13.92 3.16 13.10
C GLU A 129 -12.60 2.63 12.52
N ILE A 130 -12.35 2.83 11.22
CA ILE A 130 -11.08 2.44 10.59
C ILE A 130 -9.90 3.18 11.25
N SER A 131 -10.00 4.50 11.43
CA SER A 131 -8.96 5.28 12.10
C SER A 131 -8.67 4.78 13.52
N GLU A 132 -9.71 4.41 14.27
CA GLU A 132 -9.54 3.89 15.63
C GLU A 132 -8.84 2.52 15.65
N LYS A 133 -9.17 1.65 14.69
CA LYS A 133 -8.52 0.34 14.53
C LYS A 133 -7.07 0.45 14.07
N LEU A 134 -6.78 1.41 13.19
CA LEU A 134 -5.44 1.62 12.63
C LEU A 134 -4.56 2.56 13.48
N ARG A 135 -5.09 3.16 14.54
CA ARG A 135 -4.34 4.01 15.48
C ARG A 135 -3.00 3.42 15.95
N PRO A 136 -2.87 2.12 16.27
CA PRO A 136 -1.57 1.54 16.66
C PRO A 136 -0.51 1.56 15.56
N LEU A 137 -0.94 1.58 14.30
CA LEU A 137 -0.04 1.65 13.14
C LEU A 137 0.36 3.11 12.80
N ASN A 138 -0.31 4.11 13.41
CA ASN A 138 -0.12 5.54 13.17
C ASN A 138 -0.30 5.89 11.68
N VAL A 139 -1.46 5.51 11.15
CA VAL A 139 -1.82 5.63 9.74
C VAL A 139 -2.77 6.81 9.57
N GLU A 140 -2.55 7.64 8.55
CA GLU A 140 -3.44 8.76 8.23
C GLU A 140 -4.42 8.39 7.13
N PHE A 141 -5.71 8.44 7.46
CA PHE A 141 -6.79 8.07 6.56
C PHE A 141 -6.97 9.07 5.41
N GLU A 142 -6.57 10.33 5.58
CA GLU A 142 -6.85 11.41 4.62
C GLU A 142 -6.12 11.24 3.28
N ASP A 143 -5.02 10.49 3.26
CA ASP A 143 -4.27 10.16 2.04
C ASP A 143 -4.72 8.86 1.37
N ALA A 144 -5.65 8.15 2.00
CA ALA A 144 -6.17 6.91 1.47
C ALA A 144 -6.90 7.12 0.13
N CYS A 145 -6.81 6.10 -0.72
CA CYS A 145 -7.64 6.02 -1.91
C CYS A 145 -8.94 5.28 -1.58
N CYS A 146 -9.99 5.54 -2.34
CA CYS A 146 -11.24 4.85 -2.21
C CYS A 146 -11.96 4.70 -3.54
N PHE A 147 -12.89 3.77 -3.56
CA PHE A 147 -13.91 3.60 -4.59
C PHE A 147 -15.25 3.94 -3.95
N TYR A 148 -16.04 4.75 -4.63
CA TYR A 148 -17.34 5.18 -4.12
C TYR A 148 -18.38 5.31 -5.24
N ILE A 149 -19.52 4.64 -5.05
CA ILE A 149 -20.80 4.96 -5.72
C ILE A 149 -21.83 5.43 -4.70
N ASN A 150 -21.95 4.69 -3.61
CA ASN A 150 -22.79 4.97 -2.44
C ASN A 150 -22.14 4.30 -1.21
N GLN A 151 -22.76 4.44 -0.03
CA GLN A 151 -22.21 3.90 1.22
C GLN A 151 -22.02 2.37 1.20
N ASP A 152 -22.97 1.61 0.63
CA ASP A 152 -22.88 0.15 0.54
C ASP A 152 -21.79 -0.31 -0.45
N ASN A 153 -21.56 0.49 -1.48
CA ASN A 153 -20.53 0.31 -2.50
C ASN A 153 -19.32 1.24 -2.27
N PHE A 154 -18.92 1.39 -1.01
CA PHE A 154 -17.68 2.05 -0.63
C PHE A 154 -16.58 1.01 -0.39
N ARG A 155 -15.40 1.23 -0.97
CA ARG A 155 -14.19 0.47 -0.65
C ARG A 155 -13.04 1.41 -0.40
N ILE A 156 -12.25 1.15 0.62
CA ILE A 156 -11.03 1.91 0.91
C ILE A 156 -9.79 1.04 0.68
N ILE A 157 -8.76 1.69 0.15
CA ILE A 157 -7.47 1.09 -0.20
C ILE A 157 -6.35 2.10 0.10
N ASP A 158 -5.10 1.67 -0.08
CA ASP A 158 -3.93 2.54 -0.08
C ASP A 158 -3.76 3.32 1.23
N PHE A 159 -3.63 2.61 2.35
CA PHE A 159 -3.68 3.21 3.68
C PHE A 159 -2.43 4.04 4.06
N ALA A 160 -1.30 3.97 3.35
CA ALA A 160 -0.09 4.71 3.77
C ALA A 160 -0.17 6.20 3.38
N LEU A 161 0.36 7.15 4.17
CA LEU A 161 1.66 7.74 3.79
C LEU A 161 2.41 8.53 4.89
N TRP A 162 1.79 9.07 5.95
CA TRP A 162 2.50 10.10 6.74
C TRP A 162 3.52 9.65 7.77
N LYS A 163 3.44 8.42 8.32
CA LYS A 163 4.44 7.96 9.32
C LYS A 163 5.88 7.95 8.79
N TYR A 164 6.04 7.93 7.47
CA TYR A 164 7.34 7.81 6.80
C TYR A 164 7.85 9.11 6.18
N SER A 165 7.09 10.21 6.30
CA SER A 165 7.48 11.52 5.76
C SER A 165 8.82 11.98 6.32
N SER A 166 9.08 11.79 7.61
CA SER A 166 10.35 12.18 8.23
C SER A 166 11.57 11.40 7.69
N TYR A 167 11.42 10.11 7.37
CA TYR A 167 12.49 9.33 6.75
C TYR A 167 12.69 9.71 5.28
N LEU A 168 11.61 10.00 4.55
CA LEU A 168 11.69 10.53 3.19
C LEU A 168 12.37 11.90 3.17
N GLU A 169 11.99 12.80 4.08
CA GLU A 169 12.62 14.13 4.24
C GLU A 169 14.10 14.03 4.63
N GLU A 170 14.46 13.13 5.55
CA GLU A 170 15.86 12.86 5.93
C GLU A 170 16.65 12.40 4.70
N LEU A 171 16.10 11.42 3.96
CA LEU A 171 16.72 10.89 2.75
C LEU A 171 16.86 11.94 1.65
N GLU A 172 15.83 12.76 1.42
CA GLU A 172 15.85 13.84 0.43
C GLU A 172 16.85 14.94 0.79
N ARG A 173 16.99 15.26 2.08
CA ARG A 173 17.90 16.30 2.57
C ARG A 173 19.36 15.85 2.61
N HIS A 174 19.60 14.60 2.96
CA HIS A 174 20.95 14.10 3.28
C HIS A 174 21.49 13.08 2.27
N GLY A 175 20.66 12.57 1.36
CA GLY A 175 21.03 11.52 0.40
C GLY A 175 21.09 10.11 0.99
N GLU A 176 21.06 10.00 2.33
CA GLU A 176 21.02 8.75 3.09
C GLU A 176 20.28 8.93 4.41
N LEU A 177 19.85 7.83 5.01
CA LEU A 177 19.33 7.79 6.37
C LEU A 177 20.47 7.67 7.39
N SER A 178 20.29 8.27 8.56
CA SER A 178 21.16 8.02 9.70
C SER A 178 21.08 6.55 10.16
N GLU A 179 22.15 6.07 10.78
CA GLU A 179 22.19 4.72 11.36
C GLU A 179 21.08 4.46 12.39
N LYS A 180 20.65 5.51 13.10
CA LYS A 180 19.52 5.45 14.03
C LYS A 180 18.21 5.19 13.28
N SER A 181 17.97 5.93 12.20
CA SER A 181 16.78 5.80 11.36
C SER A 181 16.72 4.44 10.66
N LYS A 182 17.84 3.97 10.10
CA LYS A 182 17.96 2.64 9.49
C LYS A 182 17.57 1.53 10.47
N LYS A 183 18.18 1.51 11.66
CA LYS A 183 17.87 0.50 12.70
C LYS A 183 16.40 0.55 13.14
N ALA A 184 15.82 1.74 13.26
CA ALA A 184 14.41 1.89 13.61
C ALA A 184 13.48 1.30 12.53
N LEU A 185 13.76 1.55 11.25
CA LEU A 185 13.00 1.00 10.13
C LEU A 185 13.18 -0.52 9.98
N GLU A 186 14.39 -1.04 10.17
CA GLU A 186 14.67 -2.49 10.15
C GLU A 186 13.91 -3.22 11.26
N LEU A 187 13.93 -2.67 12.47
CA LEU A 187 13.17 -3.21 13.60
C LEU A 187 11.67 -3.18 13.30
N LEU A 188 11.16 -2.08 12.77
CA LEU A 188 9.76 -1.95 12.39
C LEU A 188 9.37 -2.97 11.31
N CYS A 189 10.18 -3.12 10.27
CA CYS A 189 9.96 -4.12 9.22
C CYS A 189 9.91 -5.54 9.80
N THR A 190 10.81 -5.85 10.73
CA THR A 190 10.85 -7.15 11.41
C THR A 190 9.56 -7.39 12.19
N GLN A 191 9.14 -6.41 13.00
CA GLN A 191 7.92 -6.49 13.81
C GLN A 191 6.65 -6.66 12.97
N LEU A 192 6.55 -5.94 11.85
CA LEU A 192 5.39 -6.02 10.95
C LEU A 192 5.38 -7.37 10.20
N LYS A 193 6.53 -7.85 9.73
CA LYS A 193 6.65 -9.11 8.95
C LYS A 193 6.28 -10.35 9.76
N THR A 194 6.55 -10.39 11.07
CA THR A 194 6.30 -11.55 11.95
C THR A 194 4.84 -12.00 12.10
N SER A 195 3.90 -11.41 11.36
CA SER A 195 2.47 -11.68 11.49
C SER A 195 1.73 -11.83 10.16
N ILE A 196 2.43 -11.92 9.02
CA ILE A 196 1.81 -11.91 7.69
C ILE A 196 2.02 -13.24 6.96
N ASN A 197 0.91 -13.88 6.53
CA ASN A 197 0.94 -15.13 5.78
C ASN A 197 1.47 -14.91 4.36
N GLN A 198 2.35 -15.81 3.90
CA GLN A 198 2.89 -15.81 2.55
C GLN A 198 2.03 -16.66 1.60
N VAL A 199 1.83 -16.18 0.38
CA VAL A 199 1.09 -16.89 -0.68
C VAL A 199 2.06 -17.31 -1.79
N ASN A 200 1.89 -18.52 -2.31
CA ASN A 200 2.55 -18.96 -3.54
C ASN A 200 1.59 -18.71 -4.71
N LEU A 201 2.04 -17.99 -5.73
CA LEU A 201 1.32 -17.82 -7.01
C LEU A 201 1.58 -19.00 -7.95
#